data_AF-A0A5M3Q1S7-F1
#
_entry.id   AF-A0A5M3Q1S7-F1
#
_cell.length_a   1.000
_cell.length_b   1.000
_cell.length_c   1.000
_cell.angle_alpha   90.00
_cell.angle_beta   90.00
_cell.angle_gamma   90.00
#
_symmetry.space_group_name_H-M   'P 1'
#
loop_
_entity.id
_entity.type
_entity.pdbx_description
1 polymer ?
#
loop_
_entity_poly.entity_id
_entity_poly.type
_entity_poly.pdbx_seq_one_letter_code
_entity_poly.pdbx_strand_id
1 'polypeptide(L)'
;MDSMTDRHSPTRSAYPGAVNEDDCLEQQIQHLLVAVEHELRSAPAGMNELSLIKALQKPPWELLGDVVFSEPEKLYPVHFLLFHVLYRLRDQLSEAGESLTISPLNIRIEAQTVVGGEGVPDSVDTLRHFYLDLSQYRLPEEAIQQMMNDFWAGSPGQAPAQAEAKAAAEVLGFQAVPGDFPTVKKRFRRAVMHAHPDRGGKTETIQHLNQAFAVLKAHFRHSI
;
A
#
# COMPACT_ATOMS: atom_id res chain seq x y z
N MET A 1 49.63 -51.12 -0.45
CA MET A 1 49.75 -49.91 0.40
C MET A 1 49.15 -48.77 -0.42
N ASP A 2 47.83 -48.69 -0.41
CA ASP A 2 47.04 -47.73 -1.18
C ASP A 2 46.86 -46.44 -0.39
N SER A 3 47.20 -45.32 -1.01
CA SER A 3 47.04 -43.99 -0.43
C SER A 3 45.68 -43.40 -0.80
N MET A 4 44.89 -43.15 0.25
CA MET A 4 43.68 -42.34 0.29
C MET A 4 43.88 -40.95 -0.34
N THR A 5 42.94 -40.53 -1.19
CA THR A 5 42.45 -39.14 -1.23
C THR A 5 40.99 -39.14 -1.69
N ASP A 6 40.07 -39.27 -0.74
CA ASP A 6 38.64 -39.06 -0.96
C ASP A 6 38.35 -37.55 -0.82
N ARG A 7 37.94 -36.90 -1.92
CA ARG A 7 37.54 -35.49 -1.94
C ARG A 7 36.12 -35.39 -1.40
N HIS A 8 35.99 -34.96 -0.15
CA HIS A 8 34.73 -34.45 0.38
C HIS A 8 34.31 -33.18 -0.37
N SER A 9 33.25 -33.28 -1.16
CA SER A 9 32.40 -32.14 -1.53
C SER A 9 31.38 -31.91 -0.40
N PRO A 10 31.22 -30.69 0.13
CA PRO A 10 30.14 -30.43 1.06
C PRO A 10 28.82 -30.27 0.28
N THR A 11 27.89 -31.18 0.55
CA THR A 11 26.49 -31.10 0.15
C THR A 11 25.88 -29.81 0.69
N ARG A 12 25.44 -28.95 -0.22
CA ARG A 12 24.67 -27.73 0.06
C ARG A 12 23.31 -28.17 0.60
N SER A 13 23.14 -28.14 1.93
CA SER A 13 21.85 -28.38 2.58
C SER A 13 20.94 -27.18 2.31
N ALA A 14 20.07 -27.29 1.30
CA ALA A 14 18.97 -26.35 1.08
C ALA A 14 17.87 -26.65 2.11
N TYR A 15 17.42 -25.61 2.82
CA TYR A 15 16.35 -25.70 3.82
C TYR A 15 15.01 -26.03 3.13
N PRO A 16 14.34 -27.15 3.46
CA PRO A 16 13.10 -27.59 2.80
C PRO A 16 11.85 -26.78 3.19
N GLY A 17 11.95 -25.81 4.11
CA GLY A 17 10.81 -25.00 4.57
C GLY A 17 10.47 -23.81 3.66
N ALA A 18 11.48 -23.09 3.17
CA ALA A 18 11.27 -21.85 2.40
C ALA A 18 10.66 -22.09 1.00
N VAL A 19 11.01 -23.22 0.36
CA VAL A 19 10.51 -23.56 -0.99
C VAL A 19 8.98 -23.74 -0.99
N ASN A 20 8.43 -24.33 0.08
CA ASN A 20 6.98 -24.55 0.16
C ASN A 20 6.19 -23.27 0.41
N GLU A 21 6.74 -22.30 1.15
CA GLU A 21 6.06 -21.03 1.44
C GLU A 21 6.03 -20.11 0.20
N ASP A 22 7.13 -20.06 -0.56
CA ASP A 22 7.19 -19.34 -1.84
C ASP A 22 6.21 -19.91 -2.87
N ASP A 23 6.12 -21.24 -2.98
CA ASP A 23 5.19 -21.92 -3.89
C ASP A 23 3.72 -21.66 -3.51
N CYS A 24 3.38 -21.68 -2.23
CA CYS A 24 2.04 -21.33 -1.75
C CYS A 24 1.69 -19.87 -2.02
N LEU A 25 2.64 -18.95 -1.85
CA LEU A 25 2.44 -17.52 -2.13
C LEU A 25 2.22 -17.27 -3.62
N GLU A 26 3.01 -17.89 -4.50
CA GLU A 26 2.79 -17.78 -5.95
C GLU A 26 1.43 -18.35 -6.37
N GLN A 27 1.00 -19.47 -5.77
CA GLN A 27 -0.35 -20.00 -6.02
C GLN A 27 -1.44 -19.01 -5.58
N GLN A 28 -1.27 -18.36 -4.42
CA GLN A 28 -2.19 -17.32 -3.96
C GLN A 28 -2.23 -16.13 -4.93
N ILE A 29 -1.07 -15.68 -5.44
CA ILE A 29 -0.98 -14.60 -6.42
C ILE A 29 -1.72 -14.96 -7.70
N GLN A 30 -1.59 -16.20 -8.19
CA GLN A 30 -2.32 -16.67 -9.38
C GLN A 30 -3.84 -16.65 -9.17
N HIS A 31 -4.33 -17.10 -8.02
CA HIS A 31 -5.77 -17.03 -7.71
C HIS A 31 -6.25 -15.58 -7.59
N LEU A 32 -5.46 -14.70 -6.96
CA LEU A 32 -5.79 -13.29 -6.85
C LEU A 32 -5.82 -12.58 -8.20
N LEU A 33 -4.93 -12.92 -9.14
CA LEU A 33 -4.96 -12.38 -10.51
C LEU A 33 -6.32 -12.63 -11.17
N VAL A 34 -6.79 -13.88 -11.14
CA VAL A 34 -8.09 -14.27 -11.72
C VAL A 34 -9.24 -13.53 -11.03
N ALA A 35 -9.22 -13.48 -9.70
CA ALA A 35 -10.28 -12.84 -8.91
C ALA A 35 -10.34 -11.32 -9.14
N VAL A 36 -9.18 -10.65 -9.11
CA VAL A 36 -9.08 -9.20 -9.34
C VAL A 36 -9.54 -8.84 -10.73
N GLU A 37 -9.10 -9.58 -11.76
CA GLU A 37 -9.56 -9.33 -13.13
C GLU A 37 -11.08 -9.49 -13.23
N HIS A 38 -11.65 -10.56 -12.65
CA HIS A 38 -13.09 -10.78 -12.64
C HIS A 38 -13.86 -9.62 -11.99
N GLU A 39 -13.45 -9.17 -10.80
CA GLU A 39 -14.12 -8.07 -10.09
C GLU A 39 -14.04 -6.76 -10.90
N LEU A 40 -12.89 -6.47 -11.50
CA LEU A 40 -12.71 -5.25 -12.30
C LEU A 40 -13.52 -5.28 -13.60
N ARG A 41 -13.59 -6.42 -14.28
CA ARG A 41 -14.45 -6.57 -15.48
C ARG A 41 -15.93 -6.50 -15.14
N SER A 42 -16.32 -6.92 -13.93
CA SER A 42 -17.69 -6.81 -13.43
C SER A 42 -18.08 -5.38 -13.00
N ALA A 43 -17.09 -4.49 -12.82
CA ALA A 43 -17.27 -3.11 -12.39
C ALA A 43 -16.65 -2.11 -13.40
N PRO A 44 -17.26 -1.88 -14.57
CA PRO A 44 -16.67 -1.03 -15.62
C PRO A 44 -16.52 0.45 -15.23
N ALA A 45 -17.28 0.93 -14.25
CA ALA A 45 -17.09 2.28 -13.69
C ALA A 45 -15.80 2.41 -12.84
N GLY A 46 -15.23 1.27 -12.45
CA GLY A 46 -14.14 1.15 -11.50
C GLY A 46 -14.58 1.02 -10.06
N MET A 47 -13.64 0.67 -9.20
CA MET A 47 -13.86 0.52 -7.77
C MET A 47 -12.64 0.99 -6.97
N ASN A 48 -12.86 1.47 -5.75
CA ASN A 48 -11.76 1.78 -4.84
C ASN A 48 -11.16 0.51 -4.23
N GLU A 49 -9.95 0.62 -3.71
CA GLU A 49 -9.18 -0.47 -3.08
C GLU A 49 -9.99 -1.19 -1.99
N LEU A 50 -10.66 -0.44 -1.11
CA LEU A 50 -11.45 -1.02 -0.02
C LEU A 50 -12.59 -1.89 -0.55
N SER A 51 -13.30 -1.43 -1.59
CA SER A 51 -14.37 -2.20 -2.23
C SER A 51 -13.82 -3.48 -2.85
N LEU A 52 -12.64 -3.42 -3.48
CA LEU A 52 -11.99 -4.58 -4.08
C LEU A 52 -11.54 -5.59 -3.02
N ILE A 53 -10.90 -5.13 -1.94
CA ILE A 53 -10.54 -5.99 -0.80
C ILE A 53 -11.79 -6.67 -0.22
N LYS A 54 -12.87 -5.92 0.02
CA LYS A 54 -14.12 -6.47 0.56
C LYS A 54 -14.77 -7.49 -0.38
N ALA A 55 -14.62 -7.35 -1.69
CA ALA A 55 -15.12 -8.31 -2.67
C ALA A 55 -14.30 -9.61 -2.62
N LEU A 56 -12.97 -9.50 -2.56
CA LEU A 56 -12.05 -10.64 -2.50
C LEU A 56 -12.10 -11.41 -1.15
N GLN A 57 -12.60 -10.76 -0.09
CA GLN A 57 -12.85 -11.39 1.22
C GLN A 57 -14.14 -12.22 1.27
N LYS A 58 -15.06 -12.06 0.31
CA LYS A 58 -16.37 -12.71 0.31
C LYS A 58 -16.39 -13.88 -0.68
N PRO A 59 -17.37 -14.80 -0.55
CA PRO A 59 -17.65 -15.78 -1.60
C PRO A 59 -17.88 -15.09 -2.96
N PRO A 60 -17.38 -15.65 -4.07
CA PRO A 60 -16.77 -16.98 -4.20
C PRO A 60 -15.25 -17.03 -3.95
N TRP A 61 -14.60 -15.90 -3.65
CA TRP A 61 -13.14 -15.81 -3.63
C TRP A 61 -12.54 -16.24 -2.31
N GLU A 62 -12.91 -15.59 -1.21
CA GLU A 62 -12.36 -15.84 0.13
C GLU A 62 -10.81 -15.91 0.15
N LEU A 63 -10.15 -15.10 -0.70
CA LEU A 63 -8.70 -15.15 -0.94
C LEU A 63 -7.89 -14.26 0.01
N LEU A 64 -8.57 -13.34 0.71
CA LEU A 64 -7.97 -12.40 1.64
C LEU A 64 -8.56 -12.62 3.04
N GLY A 65 -7.70 -12.59 4.06
CA GLY A 65 -8.12 -12.63 5.46
C GLY A 65 -8.72 -11.31 5.94
N ASP A 66 -9.11 -11.27 7.22
CA ASP A 66 -9.63 -10.06 7.85
C ASP A 66 -8.57 -8.94 7.87
N VAL A 67 -8.98 -7.75 7.41
CA VAL A 67 -8.11 -6.58 7.35
C VAL A 67 -8.52 -5.59 8.43
N VAL A 68 -7.58 -5.26 9.31
CA VAL A 68 -7.74 -4.21 10.30
C VAL A 68 -7.10 -2.92 9.77
N PHE A 69 -7.90 -2.09 9.09
CA PHE A 69 -7.44 -0.83 8.49
C PHE A 69 -6.85 0.19 9.48
N SER A 70 -7.07 0.00 10.79
CA SER A 70 -6.47 0.82 11.84
C SER A 70 -5.03 0.43 12.22
N GLU A 71 -4.56 -0.72 11.74
CA GLU A 71 -3.26 -1.34 12.06
C GLU A 71 -2.45 -1.49 10.77
N PRO A 72 -1.60 -0.49 10.44
CA PRO A 72 -0.91 -0.48 9.15
C PRO A 72 -0.02 -1.68 8.88
N GLU A 73 0.57 -2.26 9.91
CA GLU A 73 1.34 -3.50 9.89
C GLU A 73 0.52 -4.70 9.42
N LYS A 74 -0.79 -4.72 9.70
CA LYS A 74 -1.71 -5.76 9.22
C LYS A 74 -2.32 -5.43 7.87
N LEU A 75 -2.45 -4.14 7.55
CA LEU A 75 -2.93 -3.68 6.26
C LEU A 75 -1.87 -3.87 5.17
N TYR A 76 -0.59 -3.67 5.50
CA TYR A 76 0.50 -3.65 4.53
C TYR A 76 0.61 -4.91 3.68
N PRO A 77 0.60 -6.14 4.24
CA PRO A 77 0.69 -7.36 3.42
C PRO A 77 -0.46 -7.49 2.42
N VAL A 78 -1.69 -7.13 2.82
CA VAL A 78 -2.86 -7.20 1.95
C VAL A 78 -2.81 -6.12 0.86
N HIS A 79 -2.47 -4.89 1.24
CA HIS A 79 -2.27 -3.79 0.30
C HIS A 79 -1.17 -4.14 -0.72
N PHE A 80 -0.03 -4.62 -0.24
CA PHE A 80 1.10 -4.99 -1.08
C PHE A 80 0.71 -6.07 -2.08
N LEU A 81 0.10 -7.16 -1.62
CA LEU A 81 -0.26 -8.28 -2.48
C LEU A 81 -1.31 -7.88 -3.53
N LEU A 82 -2.29 -7.05 -3.14
CA LEU A 82 -3.28 -6.53 -4.08
C LEU A 82 -2.63 -5.66 -5.16
N PHE A 83 -1.76 -4.72 -4.78
CA PHE A 83 -1.09 -3.87 -5.75
C PHE A 83 -0.07 -4.64 -6.60
N HIS A 84 0.63 -5.63 -6.04
CA HIS A 84 1.46 -6.58 -6.80
C HIS A 84 0.66 -7.25 -7.92
N VAL A 85 -0.51 -7.78 -7.58
CA VAL A 85 -1.43 -8.41 -8.53
C VAL A 85 -1.95 -7.41 -9.56
N LEU A 86 -2.31 -6.19 -9.16
CA LEU A 86 -2.76 -5.14 -10.09
C LEU A 86 -1.67 -4.75 -11.10
N TYR A 87 -0.41 -4.61 -10.67
CA TYR A 87 0.69 -4.31 -11.59
C TYR A 87 1.01 -5.48 -12.53
N ARG A 88 0.93 -6.73 -12.06
CA ARG A 88 1.03 -7.91 -12.94
C ARG A 88 -0.12 -7.98 -13.95
N LEU A 89 -1.34 -7.68 -13.51
CA LEU A 89 -2.52 -7.65 -14.39
C LEU A 89 -2.41 -6.52 -15.42
N ARG A 90 -1.91 -5.34 -15.04
CA ARG A 90 -1.65 -4.23 -15.98
C ARG A 90 -0.73 -4.65 -17.12
N ASP A 91 0.34 -5.37 -16.81
CA ASP A 91 1.27 -5.87 -17.83
C ASP A 91 0.57 -6.88 -18.77
N GLN A 92 -0.23 -7.81 -18.23
CA GLN A 92 -0.99 -8.79 -19.03
C GLN A 92 -2.06 -8.15 -19.93
N LEU A 93 -2.82 -7.18 -19.39
CA LEU A 93 -3.85 -6.46 -20.15
C LEU A 93 -3.23 -5.61 -21.26
N SER A 94 -2.06 -5.02 -21.01
CA SER A 94 -1.34 -4.25 -22.03
C SER A 94 -0.95 -5.09 -23.24
N GLU A 95 -0.60 -6.38 -23.04
CA GLU A 95 -0.33 -7.31 -24.15
C GLU A 95 -1.60 -7.61 -24.97
N ALA A 96 -2.77 -7.54 -24.34
CA ALA A 96 -4.07 -7.74 -24.97
C ALA A 96 -4.70 -6.47 -25.57
N GLY A 97 -4.04 -5.31 -25.46
CA GLY A 97 -4.53 -4.02 -25.96
C GLY A 97 -5.55 -3.32 -25.04
N GLU A 98 -5.54 -3.65 -23.75
CA GLU A 98 -6.32 -2.99 -22.70
C GLU A 98 -5.38 -2.24 -21.74
N SER A 99 -5.88 -1.19 -21.07
CA SER A 99 -5.12 -0.45 -20.06
C SER A 99 -5.77 -0.56 -18.69
N LEU A 100 -4.95 -0.68 -17.65
CA LEU A 100 -5.41 -0.69 -16.25
C LEU A 100 -5.01 0.60 -15.54
N THR A 101 -5.99 1.35 -15.04
CA THR A 101 -5.77 2.46 -14.10
C THR A 101 -5.62 1.92 -12.69
N ILE A 102 -4.51 2.22 -12.03
CA ILE A 102 -4.21 1.79 -10.65
C ILE A 102 -4.17 3.04 -9.74
N SER A 103 -5.24 3.24 -8.97
CA SER A 103 -5.30 4.24 -7.91
C SER A 103 -6.14 3.69 -6.76
N PRO A 104 -5.75 3.86 -5.48
CA PRO A 104 -6.54 3.40 -4.35
C PRO A 104 -7.99 3.90 -4.36
N LEU A 105 -8.25 5.06 -5.00
CA LEU A 105 -9.58 5.65 -5.09
C LEU A 105 -10.41 5.13 -6.27
N ASN A 106 -9.75 4.66 -7.32
CA ASN A 106 -10.42 4.15 -8.51
C ASN A 106 -9.50 3.25 -9.33
N ILE A 107 -9.84 1.97 -9.37
CA ILE A 107 -9.16 0.91 -10.11
C ILE A 107 -10.12 0.44 -11.21
N ARG A 108 -9.71 0.48 -12.47
CA ARG A 108 -10.56 0.09 -13.60
C ARG A 108 -9.77 -0.31 -14.85
N ILE A 109 -10.34 -1.25 -15.59
CA ILE A 109 -9.87 -1.64 -16.92
C ILE A 109 -10.53 -0.73 -17.95
N GLU A 110 -9.75 -0.26 -18.91
CA GLU A 110 -10.17 0.61 -19.99
C GLU A 110 -9.77 0.02 -21.34
N ALA A 111 -10.63 0.17 -22.35
CA ALA A 111 -10.26 -0.13 -23.73
C ALA A 111 -9.24 0.93 -24.19
N GLN A 112 -8.12 0.48 -24.77
CA GLN A 112 -7.10 1.39 -25.26
C GLN A 112 -7.61 2.11 -26.52
N THR A 113 -8.15 3.32 -26.37
CA THR A 113 -8.72 4.09 -27.48
C THR A 113 -7.70 4.91 -28.27
N VAL A 114 -6.41 4.86 -27.91
CA VAL A 114 -5.34 5.58 -28.60
C VAL A 114 -4.09 4.71 -28.74
N VAL A 115 -3.71 4.43 -29.99
CA VAL A 115 -2.32 4.08 -30.34
C VAL A 115 -1.54 5.38 -30.36
N GLY A 116 -0.69 5.61 -29.37
CA GLY A 116 0.23 6.75 -29.33
C GLY A 116 -0.35 7.99 -28.66
N GLY A 117 -0.13 8.11 -27.36
CA GLY A 117 -0.26 9.35 -26.62
C GLY A 117 0.56 9.21 -25.36
N GLU A 118 1.65 9.96 -25.27
CA GLU A 118 2.51 10.09 -24.11
C GLU A 118 1.66 10.47 -22.88
N GLY A 119 1.14 9.47 -22.17
CA GLY A 119 0.95 9.62 -20.74
C GLY A 119 2.34 9.95 -20.22
N VAL A 120 2.49 11.16 -19.67
CA VAL A 120 3.76 11.73 -19.18
C VAL A 120 4.66 10.59 -18.69
N PRO A 121 5.89 10.42 -19.22
CA PRO A 121 6.85 9.46 -18.69
C PRO A 121 7.31 9.96 -17.32
N ASP A 122 6.39 9.98 -16.37
CA ASP A 122 6.52 10.73 -15.14
C ASP A 122 7.19 9.81 -14.14
N SER A 123 8.50 9.98 -14.05
CA SER A 123 9.43 9.18 -13.27
C SER A 123 9.49 7.71 -13.73
N VAL A 124 10.67 7.10 -13.64
CA VAL A 124 10.80 5.63 -13.62
C VAL A 124 9.66 5.09 -12.75
N ASP A 125 8.83 4.14 -13.24
CA ASP A 125 7.61 3.65 -12.57
C ASP A 125 7.99 3.00 -11.23
N THR A 126 8.28 3.84 -10.25
CA THR A 126 8.95 3.51 -8.99
C THR A 126 8.00 2.67 -8.16
N LEU A 127 6.70 2.93 -8.29
CA LEU A 127 5.65 2.11 -7.71
C LEU A 127 5.57 0.74 -8.38
N ARG A 128 5.61 0.64 -9.71
CA ARG A 128 5.68 -0.67 -10.37
C ARG A 128 6.91 -1.46 -9.94
N HIS A 129 8.08 -0.82 -9.89
CA HIS A 129 9.31 -1.48 -9.42
C HIS A 129 9.18 -1.96 -7.97
N PHE A 130 8.60 -1.14 -7.10
CA PHE A 130 8.36 -1.51 -5.71
C PHE A 130 7.38 -2.68 -5.57
N TYR A 131 6.23 -2.63 -6.26
CA TYR A 131 5.20 -3.66 -6.13
C TYR A 131 5.53 -4.96 -6.86
N LEU A 132 6.36 -4.94 -7.91
CA LEU A 132 6.82 -6.16 -8.58
C LEU A 132 7.97 -6.87 -7.85
N ASP A 133 8.60 -6.21 -6.88
CA ASP A 133 9.63 -6.83 -6.03
C ASP A 133 9.01 -7.54 -4.82
N LEU A 134 8.80 -8.86 -4.92
CA LEU A 134 8.22 -9.67 -3.84
C LEU A 134 9.05 -9.66 -2.54
N SER A 135 10.32 -9.23 -2.56
CA SER A 135 11.06 -9.07 -1.30
C SER A 135 10.46 -7.98 -0.41
N GLN A 136 9.77 -6.99 -1.00
CA GLN A 136 9.05 -5.94 -0.27
C GLN A 136 7.83 -6.48 0.48
N TYR A 137 7.22 -7.59 0.03
CA TYR A 137 6.09 -8.22 0.75
C TYR A 137 6.46 -8.61 2.19
N ARG A 138 7.73 -8.96 2.43
CA ARG A 138 8.25 -9.48 3.70
C ARG A 138 8.93 -8.40 4.55
N LEU A 139 8.63 -7.13 4.34
CA LEU A 139 9.20 -6.06 5.17
C LEU A 139 8.86 -6.27 6.65
N PRO A 140 9.84 -6.11 7.56
CA PRO A 140 9.58 -6.15 9.00
C PRO A 140 8.72 -4.96 9.42
N GLU A 141 7.99 -5.10 10.53
CA GLU A 141 7.06 -4.09 11.06
C GLU A 141 7.72 -2.71 11.21
N GLU A 142 8.96 -2.67 11.69
CA GLU A 142 9.72 -1.44 11.85
C GLU A 142 9.98 -0.74 10.52
N ALA A 143 10.28 -1.51 9.46
CA ALA A 143 10.49 -0.97 8.12
C ALA A 143 9.19 -0.47 7.51
N ILE A 144 8.07 -1.17 7.72
CA ILE A 144 6.73 -0.70 7.30
C ILE A 144 6.41 0.62 8.00
N GLN A 145 6.61 0.69 9.31
CA GLN A 145 6.35 1.90 10.08
C GLN A 145 7.25 3.06 9.65
N GLN A 146 8.51 2.78 9.31
CA GLN A 146 9.45 3.77 8.78
C GLN A 146 9.04 4.26 7.39
N MET A 147 8.71 3.34 6.48
CA MET A 147 8.21 3.68 5.14
C MET A 147 6.96 4.56 5.19
N MET A 148 6.02 4.25 6.09
CA MET A 148 4.88 5.13 6.33
C MET A 148 5.32 6.48 6.89
N ASN A 149 6.24 6.50 7.85
CA ASN A 149 6.76 7.74 8.38
C ASN A 149 7.39 8.58 7.27
N ASP A 150 8.09 7.98 6.32
CA ASP A 150 8.75 8.67 5.22
C ASP A 150 7.73 9.15 4.17
N PHE A 151 6.74 8.32 3.83
CA PHE A 151 5.59 8.70 2.99
C PHE A 151 4.87 9.94 3.53
N TRP A 152 4.55 9.94 4.83
CA TRP A 152 3.96 11.10 5.50
C TRP A 152 4.94 12.23 5.75
N ALA A 153 6.25 12.00 5.67
CA ALA A 153 7.29 13.02 5.80
C ALA A 153 7.64 13.70 4.46
N GLY A 154 6.96 13.35 3.37
CA GLY A 154 7.17 13.80 1.98
C GLY A 154 7.00 15.29 1.68
N SER A 155 7.32 16.18 2.61
CA SER A 155 7.73 17.54 2.31
C SER A 155 8.75 18.00 3.35
N PRO A 156 10.02 18.24 2.98
CA PRO A 156 10.93 19.01 3.82
C PRO A 156 10.46 20.47 3.81
N GLY A 157 9.41 20.75 4.58
CA GLY A 157 8.96 22.11 4.87
C GLY A 157 9.74 22.68 6.04
N GLN A 158 9.91 24.01 6.04
CA GLN A 158 10.35 24.77 7.21
C GLN A 158 9.52 24.40 8.44
N ALA A 159 10.09 24.58 9.64
CA ALA A 159 9.34 24.45 10.88
C ALA A 159 8.07 25.32 10.79
N PRO A 160 6.87 24.73 10.94
CA PRO A 160 5.64 25.48 10.81
C PRO A 160 5.56 26.53 11.91
N ALA A 161 4.97 27.69 11.60
CA ALA A 161 4.77 28.73 12.60
C ALA A 161 3.86 28.20 13.73
N GLN A 162 4.00 28.73 14.95
CA GLN A 162 3.16 28.34 16.10
C GLN A 162 1.65 28.43 15.78
N ALA A 163 1.26 29.42 14.98
CA ALA A 163 -0.12 29.61 14.52
C ALA A 163 -0.60 28.48 13.59
N GLU A 164 0.28 27.98 12.71
CA GLU A 164 -0.02 26.87 11.80
C GLU A 164 -0.15 25.55 12.56
N ALA A 165 0.75 25.30 13.52
CA ALA A 165 0.64 24.15 14.40
C ALA A 165 -0.68 24.15 15.20
N LYS A 166 -1.11 25.33 15.67
CA LYS A 166 -2.38 25.48 16.37
C LYS A 166 -3.58 25.24 15.45
N ALA A 167 -3.60 25.83 14.26
CA ALA A 167 -4.66 25.60 13.28
C ALA A 167 -4.76 24.11 12.87
N ALA A 168 -3.62 23.45 12.69
CA ALA A 168 -3.57 22.02 12.43
C ALA A 168 -4.08 21.17 13.61
N ALA A 169 -3.78 21.57 14.86
CA ALA A 169 -4.33 20.93 16.04
C ALA A 169 -5.86 21.05 16.08
N GLU A 170 -6.40 22.22 15.74
CA GLU A 170 -7.85 22.47 15.66
C GLU A 170 -8.53 21.61 14.59
N VAL A 171 -7.91 21.43 13.42
CA VAL A 171 -8.42 20.53 12.35
C VAL A 171 -8.51 19.07 12.82
N LEU A 172 -7.58 18.61 13.67
CA LEU A 172 -7.67 17.29 14.31
C LEU A 172 -8.57 17.27 15.56
N GLY A 173 -9.22 18.38 15.89
CA GLY A 173 -10.16 18.50 17.00
C GLY A 173 -9.49 18.57 18.37
N PHE A 174 -8.32 19.21 18.46
CA PHE A 174 -7.67 19.61 19.71
C PHE A 174 -7.94 21.09 20.02
N GLN A 175 -8.03 21.45 21.31
CA GLN A 175 -8.18 22.85 21.74
C GLN A 175 -6.84 23.62 21.83
N ALA A 176 -5.73 22.88 21.83
CA ALA A 176 -4.37 23.39 21.85
C ALA A 176 -3.44 22.38 21.15
N VAL A 177 -2.23 22.81 20.80
CA VAL A 177 -1.21 21.90 20.29
C VAL A 177 -0.91 20.85 21.37
N PRO A 178 -1.01 19.54 21.06
CA PRO A 178 -0.72 18.49 22.04
C PRO A 178 0.70 18.56 22.60
N GLY A 179 0.95 17.93 23.74
CA GLY A 179 2.30 17.87 24.34
C GLY A 179 3.23 16.84 23.69
N ASP A 180 2.67 15.88 22.96
CA ASP A 180 3.41 14.76 22.38
C ASP A 180 2.83 14.31 21.03
N PHE A 181 3.70 13.80 20.16
CA PHE A 181 3.32 13.31 18.84
C PHE A 181 2.45 12.01 18.84
N PRO A 182 2.65 11.04 19.75
CA PRO A 182 1.75 9.88 19.87
C PRO A 182 0.26 10.24 20.04
N THR A 183 -0.05 11.27 20.82
CA THR A 183 -1.41 11.81 20.99
C THR A 183 -2.00 12.31 19.67
N VAL A 184 -1.20 13.02 18.87
CA VAL A 184 -1.59 13.47 17.52
C VAL A 184 -1.90 12.28 16.62
N LYS A 185 -1.02 11.27 16.59
CA LYS A 185 -1.19 10.04 15.78
C LYS A 185 -2.49 9.31 16.10
N LYS A 186 -2.82 9.18 17.40
CA LYS A 186 -4.06 8.53 17.86
C LYS A 186 -5.31 9.29 17.41
N ARG A 187 -5.30 10.62 17.50
CA ARG A 187 -6.45 11.47 17.12
C ARG A 187 -6.65 11.52 15.62
N PHE A 188 -5.56 11.65 14.86
CA PHE A 188 -5.57 11.61 13.40
C PHE A 188 -6.17 10.30 12.87
N ARG A 189 -5.71 9.15 13.38
CA ARG A 189 -6.29 7.84 13.01
C ARG A 189 -7.80 7.79 13.22
N ARG A 190 -8.28 8.25 14.39
CA ARG A 190 -9.73 8.32 14.69
C ARG A 190 -10.48 9.24 13.73
N ALA A 191 -9.91 10.38 13.38
CA ALA A 191 -10.52 11.36 12.48
C ALA A 191 -10.62 10.82 11.04
N VAL A 192 -9.57 10.19 10.52
CA VAL A 192 -9.56 9.58 9.18
C VAL A 192 -10.55 8.42 9.10
N MET A 193 -10.61 7.56 10.12
CA MET A 193 -11.61 6.47 10.18
C MET A 193 -13.06 7.00 10.21
N HIS A 194 -13.28 8.19 10.77
CA HIS A 194 -14.60 8.81 10.82
C HIS A 194 -14.98 9.53 9.52
N ALA A 195 -14.00 10.04 8.77
CA ALA A 195 -14.17 10.76 7.51
C ALA A 195 -14.36 9.86 6.27
N HIS A 196 -14.63 8.56 6.45
CA HIS A 196 -14.75 7.61 5.35
C HIS A 196 -15.97 7.90 4.44
N PRO A 197 -15.83 7.82 3.11
CA PRO A 197 -16.91 8.11 2.15
C PRO A 197 -18.10 7.13 2.23
N ASP A 198 -17.90 5.92 2.76
CA ASP A 198 -18.95 4.94 3.07
C ASP A 198 -19.96 5.45 4.14
N ARG A 199 -19.67 6.60 4.78
CA ARG A 199 -20.54 7.29 5.75
C ARG A 199 -20.80 8.76 5.41
N GLY A 200 -20.55 9.17 4.16
CA GLY A 200 -20.81 10.54 3.69
C GLY A 200 -19.67 11.55 3.88
N GLY A 201 -18.45 11.08 4.20
CA GLY A 201 -17.26 11.94 4.25
C GLY A 201 -16.81 12.41 2.87
N LYS A 202 -16.49 13.69 2.72
CA LYS A 202 -15.96 14.26 1.46
C LYS A 202 -14.46 13.96 1.37
N THR A 203 -13.97 13.65 0.17
CA THR A 203 -12.53 13.48 -0.12
C THR A 203 -11.69 14.68 0.36
N GLU A 204 -12.27 15.88 0.32
CA GLU A 204 -11.70 17.13 0.88
C GLU A 204 -11.40 17.02 2.38
N THR A 205 -12.21 16.31 3.17
CA THR A 205 -12.03 16.15 4.61
C THR A 205 -10.79 15.32 4.92
N ILE A 206 -10.54 14.24 4.17
CA ILE A 206 -9.34 13.41 4.36
C ILE A 206 -8.08 14.20 3.96
N GLN A 207 -8.14 15.01 2.90
CA GLN A 207 -7.04 15.88 2.51
C GLN A 207 -6.70 16.91 3.60
N HIS A 208 -7.68 17.57 4.19
CA HIS A 208 -7.46 18.51 5.30
C HIS A 208 -6.88 17.82 6.54
N LEU A 209 -7.35 16.62 6.88
CA LEU A 209 -6.79 15.84 7.99
C LEU A 209 -5.33 15.47 7.73
N ASN A 210 -4.98 15.07 6.51
CA ASN A 210 -3.61 14.74 6.12
C ASN A 210 -2.69 15.96 6.19
N GLN A 211 -3.14 17.12 5.70
CA GLN A 211 -2.39 18.38 5.79
C GLN A 211 -2.14 18.80 7.24
N ALA A 212 -3.17 18.75 8.10
CA ALA A 212 -3.04 19.07 9.50
C ALA A 212 -2.07 18.11 10.23
N PHE A 213 -2.13 16.81 9.93
CA PHE A 213 -1.21 15.84 10.51
C PHE A 213 0.24 16.10 10.10
N ALA A 214 0.49 16.45 8.84
CA ALA A 214 1.82 16.78 8.34
C ALA A 214 2.42 18.01 9.04
N VAL A 215 1.63 19.06 9.24
CA VAL A 215 2.05 20.28 9.96
C VAL A 215 2.41 19.95 11.41
N LEU A 216 1.56 19.22 12.14
CA LEU A 216 1.87 18.86 13.53
C LEU A 216 3.11 17.98 13.63
N LYS A 217 3.30 17.02 12.71
CA LYS A 217 4.51 16.21 12.66
C LYS A 217 5.77 17.07 12.46
N ALA A 218 5.72 18.05 11.56
CA ALA A 218 6.83 18.99 11.35
C ALA A 218 7.11 19.82 12.62
N HIS A 219 6.08 20.25 13.35
CA HIS A 219 6.24 20.94 14.63
C HIS A 219 6.99 20.09 15.68
N PHE A 220 6.61 18.82 15.85
CA PHE A 220 7.28 17.91 16.80
C PHE A 220 8.66 17.43 16.36
N ARG A 221 9.00 17.53 15.06
CA ARG A 221 10.36 17.26 14.56
C ARG A 221 11.37 18.36 14.93
N HIS A 222 10.90 19.61 15.08
CA HIS A 222 11.73 20.78 15.36
C HIS A 222 11.64 21.26 16.82
N SER A 223 10.74 20.69 17.62
CA SER A 223 10.56 21.01 19.05
C SER A 223 11.34 20.08 19.98
N ILE A 224 12.41 19.43 19.50
CA ILE A 224 13.33 18.58 20.28
C ILE A 224 14.70 19.26 20.32
#